data_AF-A0A2K2AV79-F1
#
_entry.id   AF-A0A2K2AV79-F1
#
_cell.length_a   1.000
_cell.length_b   1.000
_cell.length_c   1.000
_cell.angle_alpha   90.00
_cell.angle_beta   90.00
_cell.angle_gamma   90.00
#
_symmetry.space_group_name_H-M   'P 1'
#
loop_
_entity.id
_entity.type
_entity.pdbx_description
1 polymer ?
#
loop_
_entity_poly.entity_id
_entity_poly.type
_entity_poly.pdbx_seq_one_letter_code
_entity_poly.pdbx_strand_id
1 'polypeptide(L)' 'MSNYQYTTEASVPVNVILSIRHSVFVKGDHTNFEIEPSFGVEASELYPDVKYTTVDEYLNQFV' A
#
# COMPACT_ATOMS: atom_id res chain seq x y z
N MET A 1 20.07 -38.35 7.65
CA MET A 1 20.39 -36.94 7.35
C MET A 1 19.10 -36.27 6.91
N SER A 2 18.46 -35.52 7.80
CA SER A 2 17.24 -34.77 7.49
C SER A 2 17.63 -33.46 6.81
N ASN A 3 17.15 -33.25 5.58
CA ASN A 3 17.32 -32.01 4.84
C ASN A 3 16.52 -30.90 5.54
N TYR A 4 17.21 -30.02 6.24
CA TYR A 4 16.60 -28.79 6.76
C TYR A 4 16.33 -27.86 5.57
N GLN A 5 15.06 -27.59 5.30
CA GLN A 5 14.67 -26.53 4.38
C GLN A 5 14.74 -25.19 5.15
N TYR A 6 15.91 -24.55 5.16
CA TYR A 6 16.03 -23.17 5.68
C TYR A 6 15.54 -22.20 4.61
N THR A 7 14.22 -22.07 4.42
CA THR A 7 13.72 -20.96 3.61
C THR A 7 13.79 -19.68 4.44
N THR A 8 14.73 -18.79 4.10
CA THR A 8 14.78 -17.41 4.63
C THR A 8 13.58 -16.58 4.18
N GLU A 9 12.81 -17.08 3.22
CA GLU A 9 11.57 -16.48 2.73
C GLU A 9 10.39 -16.89 3.61
N ALA A 10 9.49 -15.93 3.88
CA ALA A 10 8.24 -16.21 4.57
C ALA A 10 7.36 -17.16 3.74
N SER A 11 6.61 -18.05 4.40
CA SER A 11 5.65 -18.92 3.72
C SER A 11 4.42 -18.14 3.24
N VAL A 12 3.67 -18.72 2.29
CA VAL A 12 2.32 -18.22 1.94
C VAL A 12 1.41 -18.37 3.15
N PRO A 13 0.56 -17.38 3.48
CA PRO A 13 0.32 -16.12 2.75
C PRO A 13 1.18 -14.92 3.19
N VAL A 14 2.08 -15.11 4.16
CA VAL A 14 2.84 -14.02 4.81
C VAL A 14 3.76 -13.30 3.83
N ASN A 15 4.42 -14.02 2.92
CA ASN A 15 5.25 -13.40 1.88
C ASN A 15 4.50 -12.41 0.98
N VAL A 16 3.22 -12.66 0.68
CA VAL A 16 2.39 -11.76 -0.13
C VAL A 16 2.17 -10.45 0.63
N ILE A 17 1.79 -10.53 1.90
CA ILE A 17 1.61 -9.35 2.76
C ILE A 17 2.92 -8.57 2.88
N LEU A 18 4.05 -9.26 3.07
CA LEU A 18 5.36 -8.61 3.13
C LEU A 18 5.75 -7.97 1.80
N SER A 19 5.43 -8.59 0.67
CA SER A 19 5.67 -8.03 -0.66
C SER A 19 4.84 -6.76 -0.90
N ILE A 20 3.57 -6.75 -0.50
CA ILE A 20 2.71 -5.56 -0.57
C ILE A 20 3.30 -4.45 0.31
N ARG A 21 3.66 -4.76 1.57
CA ARG A 21 4.29 -3.78 2.46
C ARG A 21 5.59 -3.23 1.89
N HIS A 22 6.41 -4.07 1.27
CA HIS A 22 7.65 -3.61 0.63
C HIS A 22 7.36 -2.67 -0.55
N SER A 23 6.41 -3.02 -1.43
CA SER A 23 5.98 -2.16 -2.53
C SER A 23 5.49 -0.79 -2.03
N VAL A 24 4.63 -0.78 -1.01
CA VAL A 24 4.05 0.45 -0.46
C VAL A 24 5.08 1.29 0.31
N PHE A 25 5.81 0.70 1.26
CA PHE A 25 6.62 1.45 2.23
C PHE A 25 8.11 1.55 1.89
N VAL A 26 8.65 0.69 1.02
CA VAL A 26 10.07 0.72 0.62
C VAL A 26 10.23 1.30 -0.77
N LYS A 27 9.43 0.83 -1.74
CA LYS A 27 9.47 1.36 -3.11
C LYS A 27 8.63 2.62 -3.29
N GLY A 28 7.61 2.81 -2.46
CA GLY A 28 6.73 3.98 -2.53
C GLY A 28 5.78 3.94 -3.72
N ASP A 29 5.37 2.74 -4.17
CA ASP A 29 4.64 2.55 -5.44
C ASP A 29 3.27 3.26 -5.52
N HIS A 30 2.79 3.88 -4.43
CA HIS A 30 1.61 4.74 -4.45
C HIS A 30 1.89 6.16 -4.98
N THR A 31 3.12 6.68 -4.85
CA THR A 31 3.44 8.09 -5.10
C THR A 31 4.81 8.32 -5.75
N ASN A 32 5.49 7.25 -6.21
CA ASN A 32 6.81 7.35 -6.85
C ASN A 32 6.75 7.68 -8.35
N PHE A 33 5.60 8.11 -8.85
CA PHE A 33 5.35 8.50 -10.23
C PHE A 33 4.36 9.67 -10.27
N GLU A 34 4.34 10.40 -11.40
CA GLU A 34 3.39 11.49 -11.66
C GLU A 34 2.18 10.99 -12.46
N ILE A 35 0.99 11.52 -12.16
CA ILE A 35 -0.24 11.18 -12.87
C ILE A 35 -0.30 11.99 -14.16
N GLU A 36 -0.02 11.33 -15.29
CA GLU A 36 -0.14 11.94 -16.61
C GLU A 36 -1.59 11.81 -17.13
N PRO A 37 -2.18 12.88 -17.69
CA PRO A 37 -3.56 12.86 -18.21
C PRO A 37 -3.83 11.79 -19.29
N SER A 38 -2.77 11.26 -19.92
CA SER A 38 -2.87 10.21 -20.92
C SER A 38 -3.23 8.83 -20.34
N PHE A 39 -3.01 8.59 -19.05
CA PHE A 39 -3.32 7.30 -18.41
C PHE A 39 -4.23 7.41 -17.19
N GLY A 40 -4.31 8.56 -16.53
CA GLY A 40 -5.01 8.69 -15.27
C GLY A 40 -5.40 10.11 -14.91
N VAL A 41 -6.26 10.21 -13.91
CA VAL A 41 -6.79 11.44 -13.33
C VAL A 41 -6.92 11.24 -11.82
N GLU A 42 -6.83 12.32 -11.06
CA GLU A 42 -6.90 12.29 -9.60
C GLU A 42 -8.36 12.46 -9.14
N ALA A 43 -8.81 11.62 -8.21
CA ALA A 43 -10.22 11.56 -7.84
C ALA A 43 -10.68 12.77 -7.02
N SER A 44 -9.82 13.32 -6.17
CA SER A 44 -10.14 14.51 -5.36
C SER A 44 -10.27 15.79 -6.21
N GLU A 45 -9.54 15.88 -7.33
CA GLU A 45 -9.69 16.91 -8.35
C GLU A 45 -11.00 16.78 -9.13
N LEU A 46 -11.40 15.55 -9.45
CA LEU A 46 -12.65 15.28 -10.19
C LEU A 46 -13.92 15.47 -9.35
N TYR A 47 -13.85 15.17 -8.05
CA TYR A 47 -15.00 15.20 -7.16
C TYR A 47 -14.70 16.03 -5.89
N PRO A 48 -14.44 17.34 -6.03
CA PRO A 48 -14.01 18.20 -4.91
C PRO A 48 -15.08 18.35 -3.81
N ASP A 49 -16.34 18.09 -4.14
CA ASP A 49 -17.46 18.19 -3.19
C ASP A 49 -17.58 16.96 -2.29
N VAL A 50 -16.89 15.86 -2.60
CA VAL A 50 -16.91 14.64 -1.79
C VAL A 50 -16.04 14.83 -0.56
N LYS A 51 -16.69 14.82 0.61
CA LYS A 51 -16.00 14.86 1.91
C LYS A 51 -15.45 13.48 2.24
N TYR A 52 -14.13 13.32 2.15
CA TYR A 52 -13.44 12.12 2.60
C TYR A 52 -13.14 12.20 4.10
N THR A 53 -13.11 11.05 4.76
CA THR A 53 -12.61 10.95 6.13
C THR A 53 -11.10 11.05 6.11
N THR A 54 -10.56 12.02 6.83
CA THR A 54 -9.11 12.22 6.97
C THR A 54 -8.48 11.12 7.82
N VAL A 55 -7.15 10.98 7.73
CA VAL A 55 -6.41 10.03 8.57
C VAL A 55 -6.58 10.34 10.06
N ASP A 56 -6.58 11.62 10.43
CA ASP A 56 -6.78 12.06 11.82
C ASP A 56 -8.16 11.65 12.36
N GLU A 57 -9.23 11.99 11.62
CA GLU A 57 -10.59 11.60 11.97
C GLU A 57 -10.76 10.07 12.12
N TYR A 58 -10.14 9.30 11.22
CA TYR A 58 -10.19 7.85 11.31
C TYR A 58 -9.46 7.32 12.55
N LEU A 59 -8.26 7.82 12.84
CA LEU A 59 -7.44 7.35 13.97
C LEU A 59 -7.97 7.79 15.33
N ASN A 60 -8.73 8.88 15.41
CA ASN A 60 -9.39 9.33 16.63
C ASN A 60 -10.36 8.27 17.23
N GLN A 61 -10.78 7.26 16.47
CA GLN A 61 -11.60 6.15 16.96
C GLN A 61 -10.84 5.17 17.89
N PHE A 62 -9.51 5.23 17.91
CA PHE A 62 -8.65 4.27 18.65
C PHE A 62 -7.93 4.90 19.85
N VAL A 63 -8.24 6.15 20.19
CA VAL A 63 -7.66 6.93 21.30
C VAL A 63 -8.55 6.88 22.53
#